data_AF-A0A8S1SYE3-F1
#
_entry.id   AF-A0A8S1SYE3-F1
#
_cell.length_a   1.000
_cell.length_b   1.000
_cell.length_c   1.000
_cell.angle_alpha   90.00
_cell.angle_beta   90.00
_cell.angle_gamma   90.00
#
_symmetry.space_group_name_H-M   'P 1'
#
loop_
_entity.id
_entity.type
_entity.pdbx_description
1 polymer ?
#
loop_
_entity_poly.entity_id
_entity_poly.type
_entity_poly.pdbx_seq_one_letter_code
_entity_poly.pdbx_strand_id
1 'polypeptide(L)'
;MNLFLQFFKNYFIKNNGKSLWKKGSANISGKTSIINALKNEKNASAAPTVGFKKDSLEKFNFNFQFSDMSGQNQYRGMWQYYLTKIDGLIFVIDSSDKIRFGIALDELKLLFEIPEFNKNLPILVYVYVLEVVKKTGVEKKIKSSFLQGITSKFNYYSVKYQVHYSKQFGIC
;
A
#
# COMPACT_ATOMS: atom_id res chain seq x y z
N MET A 1 -2.92 -8.28 14.98
CA MET A 1 -3.99 -8.73 14.05
C MET A 1 -4.10 -7.73 12.91
N ASN A 2 -4.12 -8.19 11.65
CA ASN A 2 -3.58 -7.47 10.50
C ASN A 2 -4.44 -6.26 10.04
N LEU A 3 -4.04 -5.03 10.43
CA LEU A 3 -4.75 -3.77 10.18
C LEU A 3 -5.06 -3.51 8.70
N PHE A 4 -4.25 -4.05 7.79
CA PHE A 4 -4.41 -3.91 6.34
C PHE A 4 -5.71 -4.55 5.85
N LEU A 5 -5.90 -5.84 6.14
CA LEU A 5 -7.11 -6.56 5.73
C LEU A 5 -8.36 -6.00 6.41
N GLN A 6 -8.21 -5.47 7.63
CA GLN A 6 -9.33 -4.86 8.35
C GLN A 6 -9.83 -3.58 7.66
N PHE A 7 -8.93 -2.74 7.14
CA PHE A 7 -9.31 -1.54 6.39
C PHE A 7 -10.18 -1.89 5.17
N PHE A 8 -9.71 -2.81 4.33
CA PHE A 8 -10.44 -3.24 3.14
C PHE A 8 -11.71 -4.01 3.48
N LYS A 9 -11.68 -4.90 4.48
CA LYS A 9 -12.88 -5.57 5.01
C LYS A 9 -13.95 -4.55 5.38
N ASN A 10 -13.61 -3.54 6.19
CA ASN A 10 -14.58 -2.55 6.65
C ASN A 10 -15.15 -1.76 5.47
N TYR A 11 -14.31 -1.37 4.51
CA TYR A 11 -14.75 -0.70 3.28
C TYR A 11 -15.72 -1.56 2.46
N PHE A 12 -15.37 -2.82 2.16
CA PHE A 12 -16.19 -3.70 1.34
C PHE A 12 -17.46 -4.18 2.04
N ILE A 13 -17.47 -4.27 3.37
CA ILE A 13 -18.70 -4.52 4.15
C ILE A 13 -19.63 -3.31 4.05
N LYS A 14 -19.10 -2.10 4.25
CA LYS A 14 -19.89 -0.86 4.19
C LYS A 14 -20.52 -0.62 2.83
N ASN A 15 -19.78 -0.84 1.74
CA ASN A 15 -20.26 -0.50 0.39
C ASN A 15 -21.04 -1.64 -0.30
N ASN A 16 -20.87 -2.91 0.09
CA ASN A 16 -21.46 -4.05 -0.64
C ASN A 16 -22.34 -4.98 0.25
N GLY A 17 -22.76 -4.61 1.48
CA GLY A 17 -23.63 -5.44 2.35
C GLY A 17 -22.97 -6.66 3.04
N LYS A 18 -23.64 -7.37 3.97
CA LYS A 18 -23.07 -8.53 4.73
C LYS A 18 -22.85 -9.77 3.82
N SER A 19 -21.71 -10.48 3.98
CA SER A 19 -21.07 -11.34 2.96
C SER A 19 -21.28 -12.85 3.09
N LEU A 20 -21.13 -13.58 1.96
CA LEU A 20 -20.54 -14.94 1.99
C LEU A 20 -19.24 -15.10 1.17
N TRP A 21 -19.08 -14.51 -0.03
CA TRP A 21 -17.80 -14.53 -0.76
C TRP A 21 -17.63 -13.30 -1.65
N LYS A 22 -16.79 -12.34 -1.23
CA LYS A 22 -16.45 -11.14 -2.02
C LYS A 22 -15.01 -11.22 -2.50
N LYS A 23 -14.80 -10.90 -3.77
CA LYS A 23 -13.47 -10.71 -4.36
C LYS A 23 -13.04 -9.26 -4.14
N GLY A 24 -11.82 -9.06 -3.63
CA GLY A 24 -11.22 -7.74 -3.51
C GLY A 24 -9.80 -7.78 -4.06
N SER A 25 -9.54 -7.04 -5.12
CA SER A 25 -8.20 -6.91 -5.73
C SER A 25 -7.47 -5.69 -5.18
N ALA A 26 -6.22 -5.84 -4.73
CA ALA A 26 -5.39 -4.75 -4.23
C ALA A 26 -4.03 -4.70 -4.94
N ASN A 27 -3.63 -3.51 -5.40
CA ASN A 27 -2.27 -3.26 -5.90
C ASN A 27 -1.34 -2.90 -4.73
N ILE A 28 -0.14 -3.48 -4.73
CA ILE A 28 0.86 -3.35 -3.67
C ILE A 28 2.19 -2.97 -4.33
N SER A 29 2.69 -1.74 -4.15
CA SER A 29 4.03 -1.34 -4.65
C SER A 29 5.12 -1.51 -3.58
N GLY A 30 6.13 -2.36 -3.84
CA GLY A 30 7.34 -2.50 -3.01
C GLY A 30 7.21 -3.37 -1.74
N LYS A 31 6.45 -4.48 -1.76
CA LYS A 31 5.99 -5.12 -0.50
C LYS A 31 5.80 -6.64 -0.52
N THR A 32 6.54 -7.41 -1.31
CA THR A 32 6.45 -8.87 -1.24
C THR A 32 6.49 -9.38 0.22
N SER A 33 7.29 -8.75 1.08
CA SER A 33 7.32 -9.00 2.54
C SER A 33 5.99 -8.78 3.28
N ILE A 34 5.16 -7.79 2.90
CA ILE A 34 3.83 -7.58 3.50
C ILE A 34 2.87 -8.68 3.08
N ILE A 35 2.89 -9.07 1.82
CA ILE A 35 2.03 -10.16 1.31
C ILE A 35 2.42 -11.47 2.01
N ASN A 36 3.72 -11.75 2.11
CA ASN A 36 4.23 -12.92 2.83
C ASN A 36 3.80 -12.86 4.32
N ALA A 37 3.94 -11.70 4.97
CA ALA A 37 3.48 -11.52 6.35
C ALA A 37 1.96 -11.69 6.52
N LEU A 38 1.15 -11.25 5.54
CA LEU A 38 -0.30 -11.44 5.50
C LEU A 38 -0.69 -12.92 5.42
N LYS A 39 0.09 -13.70 4.68
CA LYS A 39 -0.06 -15.15 4.50
C LYS A 39 0.54 -15.99 5.62
N ASN A 40 1.16 -15.37 6.64
CA ASN A 40 1.96 -16.03 7.68
C ASN A 40 3.22 -16.76 7.15
N GLU A 41 3.69 -16.42 5.95
CA GLU A 41 4.91 -16.96 5.33
C GLU A 41 6.15 -16.19 5.79
N LYS A 42 6.41 -16.16 7.10
CA LYS A 42 7.44 -15.30 7.71
C LYS A 42 8.88 -15.58 7.23
N ASN A 43 9.13 -16.74 6.65
CA ASN A 43 10.45 -17.20 6.20
C ASN A 43 10.62 -17.18 4.66
N ALA A 44 9.61 -16.71 3.92
CA ALA A 44 9.74 -16.59 2.47
C ALA A 44 10.66 -15.42 2.12
N SER A 45 11.80 -15.72 1.48
CA SER A 45 12.74 -14.70 0.98
C SER A 45 12.02 -13.75 0.01
N ALA A 46 12.05 -12.46 0.31
CA ALA A 46 11.49 -11.41 -0.54
C ALA A 46 12.55 -10.99 -1.57
N ALA A 47 12.72 -11.77 -2.63
CA ALA A 47 13.49 -11.34 -3.79
C ALA A 47 12.83 -10.13 -4.45
N PRO A 48 13.59 -9.18 -5.03
CA PRO A 48 13.02 -8.04 -5.75
C PRO A 48 12.02 -8.50 -6.83
N THR A 49 10.81 -7.95 -6.81
CA THR A 49 9.79 -8.28 -7.81
C THR A 49 10.23 -7.78 -9.19
N VAL A 50 10.35 -8.70 -10.14
CA VAL A 50 10.53 -8.39 -11.56
C VAL A 50 9.15 -8.20 -12.18
N GLY A 51 8.82 -6.97 -12.56
CA GLY A 51 7.54 -6.64 -13.16
C GLY A 51 6.37 -6.68 -12.17
N PHE A 52 5.60 -7.78 -12.18
CA PHE A 52 4.42 -7.95 -11.34
C PHE A 52 4.29 -9.40 -10.84
N LYS A 53 3.72 -9.58 -9.65
CA LYS A 53 3.37 -10.90 -9.09
C LYS A 53 1.92 -10.89 -8.63
N LYS A 54 1.18 -11.97 -8.89
CA LYS A 54 -0.18 -12.16 -8.37
C LYS A 54 -0.16 -13.15 -7.21
N ASP A 55 -0.89 -12.84 -6.16
CA ASP A 55 -1.07 -13.67 -4.98
C ASP A 55 -2.53 -13.62 -4.52
N SER A 56 -2.99 -14.64 -3.81
CA SER A 56 -4.33 -14.65 -3.19
C SER A 56 -4.29 -15.06 -1.73
N LEU A 57 -5.25 -14.57 -0.96
CA LEU A 57 -5.42 -14.90 0.46
C LEU A 57 -6.91 -14.90 0.80
N GLU A 58 -7.38 -16.02 1.34
CA GLU A 58 -8.72 -16.10 1.91
C GLU A 58 -8.69 -15.70 3.39
N LYS A 59 -9.45 -14.66 3.74
CA LYS A 59 -9.52 -14.14 5.12
C LYS A 59 -10.86 -13.43 5.33
N PHE A 60 -11.47 -13.61 6.49
CA PHE A 60 -12.72 -12.93 6.86
C PHE A 60 -13.89 -13.16 5.89
N ASN A 61 -13.95 -14.32 5.21
CA ASN A 61 -14.90 -14.64 4.13
C ASN A 61 -14.76 -13.74 2.88
N PHE A 62 -13.56 -13.17 2.70
CA PHE A 62 -13.13 -12.50 1.48
C PHE A 62 -11.99 -13.28 0.85
N ASN A 63 -11.98 -13.33 -0.49
CA ASN A 63 -10.81 -13.75 -1.26
C ASN A 63 -10.10 -12.47 -1.75
N PHE A 64 -9.00 -12.14 -1.08
CA PHE A 64 -8.16 -11.02 -1.46
C PHE A 64 -7.19 -11.45 -2.54
N GLN A 65 -7.18 -10.74 -3.67
CA GLN A 65 -6.17 -10.91 -4.71
C GLN A 65 -5.21 -9.73 -4.66
N PHE A 66 -3.93 -10.01 -4.52
CA PHE A 66 -2.87 -9.02 -4.50
C PHE A 66 -2.14 -9.04 -5.83
N SER A 67 -1.97 -7.87 -6.42
CA SER A 67 -1.03 -7.65 -7.52
C SER A 67 0.14 -6.85 -6.95
N ASP A 68 1.24 -7.53 -6.64
CA ASP A 68 2.49 -6.90 -6.19
C ASP A 68 3.20 -6.33 -7.43
N MET A 69 3.46 -5.04 -7.42
CA MET A 69 4.10 -4.32 -8.50
C MET A 69 5.48 -3.84 -8.09
N SER A 70 6.42 -3.96 -9.02
CA SER A 70 7.77 -3.48 -8.80
C SER A 70 7.80 -1.95 -8.69
N GLY A 71 8.59 -1.48 -7.71
CA GLY A 71 8.92 -0.07 -7.48
C GLY A 71 9.98 0.49 -8.44
N GLN A 72 10.64 -0.37 -9.21
CA GLN A 72 11.74 0.01 -10.10
C GLN A 72 11.23 0.85 -11.27
N ASN A 73 11.98 1.89 -11.63
CA ASN A 73 11.58 2.88 -12.64
C ASN A 73 11.06 2.24 -13.94
N GLN A 74 11.74 1.21 -14.45
CA GLN A 74 11.39 0.53 -15.70
C GLN A 74 10.01 -0.17 -15.69
N TYR A 75 9.45 -0.44 -14.50
CA TYR A 75 8.15 -1.11 -14.36
C TYR A 75 7.02 -0.18 -13.95
N ARG A 76 7.31 1.09 -13.60
CA ARG A 76 6.29 2.05 -13.14
C ARG A 76 5.24 2.37 -14.19
N GLY A 77 5.60 2.30 -15.47
CA GLY A 77 4.65 2.46 -16.58
C GLY A 77 3.47 1.49 -16.53
N MET A 78 3.61 0.32 -15.88
CA MET A 78 2.52 -0.63 -15.73
C MET A 78 1.49 -0.20 -14.67
N TRP A 79 1.83 0.70 -13.73
CA TRP A 79 0.94 1.01 -12.61
C TRP A 79 -0.40 1.56 -13.09
N GLN A 80 -0.37 2.50 -14.03
CA GLN A 80 -1.57 3.15 -14.60
C GLN A 80 -2.54 2.12 -15.20
N TYR A 81 -2.01 1.15 -15.95
CA TYR A 81 -2.81 0.11 -16.59
C TYR A 81 -3.57 -0.78 -15.60
N TYR A 82 -3.01 -1.03 -14.41
CA TYR A 82 -3.66 -1.89 -13.41
C TYR A 82 -4.53 -1.12 -12.42
N LEU A 83 -4.36 0.20 -12.29
CA LEU A 83 -5.22 1.02 -11.42
C LEU A 83 -6.70 0.93 -11.79
N THR A 84 -7.01 0.69 -13.07
CA THR A 84 -8.39 0.47 -13.56
C THR A 84 -8.93 -0.94 -13.26
N LYS A 85 -8.09 -1.85 -12.76
CA LYS A 85 -8.39 -3.28 -12.58
C LYS A 85 -8.35 -3.74 -11.11
N ILE A 86 -8.31 -2.80 -10.17
CA ILE A 86 -8.23 -3.09 -8.74
C ILE A 86 -9.42 -2.49 -7.98
N ASP A 87 -9.77 -3.13 -6.88
CA ASP A 87 -10.84 -2.71 -5.97
C ASP A 87 -10.29 -1.92 -4.77
N GLY A 88 -8.97 -1.80 -4.66
CA GLY A 88 -8.28 -0.99 -3.67
C GLY A 88 -6.79 -0.81 -3.99
N LEU A 89 -6.19 0.26 -3.48
CA LEU A 89 -4.77 0.53 -3.65
C LEU A 89 -4.06 0.49 -2.29
N ILE A 90 -2.95 -0.23 -2.20
CA ILE A 90 -2.01 -0.11 -1.10
C ILE A 90 -0.70 0.48 -1.65
N PHE A 91 -0.35 1.70 -1.26
CA PHE A 91 0.93 2.31 -1.62
C PHE A 91 1.92 2.24 -0.45
N VAL A 92 3.15 1.79 -0.66
CA VAL A 92 4.15 1.67 0.43
C VAL A 92 5.25 2.64 0.20
N ILE A 93 5.62 3.30 1.28
CA ILE A 93 6.69 4.27 1.29
C ILE A 93 7.68 3.81 2.34
N ASP A 94 8.91 3.54 1.90
CA ASP A 94 10.04 3.45 2.80
C ASP A 94 10.59 4.86 3.04
N SER A 95 10.48 5.34 4.29
CA SER A 95 10.96 6.67 4.68
C SER A 95 12.38 6.67 5.24
N SER A 96 13.05 5.51 5.30
CA SER A 96 14.43 5.41 5.78
C SER A 96 15.42 6.14 4.85
N ASP A 97 15.11 6.18 3.55
CA ASP A 97 15.91 6.84 2.53
C ASP A 97 15.20 8.11 2.06
N LYS A 98 15.80 9.28 2.35
CA LYS A 98 15.20 10.58 2.06
C LYS A 98 14.98 10.83 0.57
N ILE A 99 15.85 10.31 -0.29
CA ILE A 99 15.76 10.50 -1.74
C ILE A 99 14.62 9.64 -2.27
N ARG A 100 14.62 8.35 -1.95
CA ARG A 100 13.55 7.43 -2.35
C ARG A 100 12.19 7.82 -1.77
N PHE A 101 12.17 8.39 -0.56
CA PHE A 101 10.96 8.94 0.05
C PHE A 101 10.38 10.09 -0.78
N GLY A 102 11.22 11.03 -1.24
CA GLY A 102 10.78 12.12 -2.12
C GLY A 102 10.19 11.58 -3.43
N ILE A 103 10.92 10.68 -4.10
CA ILE A 103 10.48 10.04 -5.35
C ILE A 103 9.14 9.31 -5.15
N ALA A 104 8.99 8.54 -4.07
CA ALA A 104 7.76 7.81 -3.78
C ALA A 104 6.56 8.75 -3.55
N LEU A 105 6.78 9.93 -2.95
CA LEU A 105 5.72 10.93 -2.78
C LEU A 105 5.33 11.57 -4.11
N ASP A 106 6.29 11.87 -4.98
CA ASP A 106 6.00 12.48 -6.28
C ASP A 106 5.31 11.49 -7.22
N GLU A 107 5.75 10.24 -7.25
CA GLU A 107 5.04 9.16 -7.97
C GLU A 107 3.61 8.99 -7.47
N LEU A 108 3.41 9.04 -6.15
CA LEU A 108 2.07 8.94 -5.56
C LEU A 108 1.18 10.12 -5.96
N LYS A 109 1.73 11.34 -6.07
CA LYS A 109 0.99 12.49 -6.60
C LYS A 109 0.62 12.29 -8.07
N LEU A 110 1.59 11.87 -8.90
CA LEU A 110 1.37 11.61 -10.32
C LEU A 110 0.27 10.57 -10.54
N LEU A 111 0.24 9.51 -9.72
CA LEU A 111 -0.83 8.51 -9.79
C LEU A 111 -2.22 9.14 -9.56
N PHE A 112 -2.36 10.14 -8.68
CA PHE A 112 -3.64 10.79 -8.40
C PHE A 112 -4.02 11.92 -9.34
N GLU A 113 -3.13 12.29 -10.24
CA GLU A 113 -3.40 13.22 -11.33
C GLU A 113 -3.91 12.50 -12.59
N ILE A 114 -3.86 11.16 -12.61
CA ILE A 114 -4.43 10.34 -13.68
C ILE A 114 -5.94 10.61 -13.78
N PRO A 115 -6.45 11.11 -14.92
CA PRO A 115 -7.86 11.45 -15.08
C PRO A 115 -8.82 10.26 -14.85
N GLU A 116 -8.39 9.06 -15.24
CA GLU A 116 -9.15 7.81 -15.12
C GLU A 116 -9.11 7.22 -13.70
N PHE A 117 -8.43 7.86 -12.75
CA PHE A 117 -8.33 7.34 -11.40
C PHE A 117 -9.69 7.39 -10.69
N ASN A 118 -10.20 6.21 -10.32
CA ASN A 118 -11.47 6.09 -9.61
C ASN A 118 -11.39 6.74 -8.21
N LYS A 119 -12.10 7.85 -8.02
CA LYS A 119 -12.17 8.61 -6.75
C LYS A 119 -12.78 7.83 -5.58
N ASN A 120 -13.53 6.76 -5.86
CA ASN A 120 -14.11 5.88 -4.85
C ASN A 120 -13.20 4.72 -4.48
N LEU A 121 -12.07 4.54 -5.17
CA LEU A 121 -11.12 3.48 -4.85
C LEU A 121 -10.59 3.67 -3.42
N PRO A 122 -10.71 2.68 -2.52
CA PRO A 122 -10.15 2.76 -1.18
C PRO A 122 -8.62 2.73 -1.25
N ILE A 123 -7.96 3.75 -0.70
CA ILE A 123 -6.51 3.90 -0.73
C ILE A 123 -5.92 3.73 0.68
N LEU A 124 -4.96 2.84 0.83
CA LEU A 124 -4.15 2.69 2.04
C LEU A 124 -2.70 3.05 1.74
N VAL A 125 -2.20 4.14 2.31
CA VAL A 125 -0.78 4.47 2.28
C VAL A 125 -0.11 3.95 3.53
N TYR A 126 0.90 3.12 3.35
CA TYR A 126 1.64 2.51 4.42
C TYR A 126 3.09 3.00 4.42
N VAL A 127 3.51 3.57 5.53
CA VAL A 127 4.79 4.28 5.63
C VAL A 127 5.66 3.58 6.64
N TYR A 128 6.78 3.02 6.17
CA TYR A 128 7.81 2.44 7.02
C TYR A 128 8.73 3.53 7.54
N VAL A 129 8.92 3.57 8.85
CA VAL A 129 9.77 4.56 9.54
C VAL A 129 10.69 3.84 10.53
N LEU A 130 11.96 4.23 10.59
CA LEU A 130 12.93 3.57 11.49
C LEU A 130 12.82 3.99 12.97
N GLU A 131 12.34 5.21 13.24
CA GLU A 131 12.33 5.77 14.60
C GLU A 131 11.12 6.68 14.83
N VAL A 132 10.73 6.85 16.09
CA VAL A 132 9.60 7.71 16.49
C VAL A 132 9.84 9.19 16.17
N VAL A 133 11.07 9.69 16.39
CA VAL A 133 11.42 11.09 16.07
C VAL A 133 11.36 11.34 14.57
N LYS A 134 11.79 10.37 13.76
CA LYS A 134 11.66 10.44 12.30
C LYS A 134 10.19 10.39 11.87
N LYS A 135 9.35 9.63 12.59
CA LYS A 135 7.91 9.50 12.29
C LYS A 135 7.19 10.85 12.34
N THR A 136 7.45 11.70 13.33
CA THR A 136 6.78 13.01 13.41
C THR A 136 7.13 13.92 12.22
N GLY A 137 8.40 13.92 11.79
CA GLY A 137 8.85 14.65 10.61
C GLY A 137 8.24 14.11 9.31
N VAL A 138 8.23 12.79 9.14
CA VAL A 138 7.62 12.10 8.00
C VAL A 138 6.11 12.35 7.95
N GLU A 139 5.42 12.27 9.09
CA GLU A 139 4.00 12.60 9.22
C GLU A 139 3.71 14.03 8.78
N LYS A 140 4.51 15.00 9.22
CA LYS A 140 4.34 16.41 8.82
C LYS A 140 4.51 16.57 7.30
N LYS A 141 5.49 15.90 6.70
CA LYS A 141 5.74 15.96 5.26
C LYS A 141 4.63 15.28 4.44
N ILE A 142 4.09 14.14 4.89
CA ILE A 142 2.95 13.48 4.24
C ILE A 142 1.67 14.31 4.44
N LYS A 143 1.42 14.86 5.63
CA LYS A 143 0.25 15.73 5.85
C LYS A 143 0.26 16.95 4.93
N SER A 144 1.40 17.63 4.79
CA SER A 144 1.53 18.81 3.93
C SER A 144 1.53 18.48 2.44
N SER A 145 2.20 17.41 2.01
CA SER A 145 2.36 17.11 0.57
C SER A 145 1.25 16.24 -0.02
N PHE A 146 0.74 15.29 0.76
CA PHE A 146 -0.14 14.22 0.29
C PHE A 146 -1.59 14.43 0.76
N LEU A 147 -1.83 14.73 2.04
CA LEU A 147 -3.22 14.81 2.53
C LEU A 147 -3.99 16.02 1.98
N GLN A 148 -3.34 17.16 1.77
CA GLN A 148 -4.01 18.35 1.23
C GLN A 148 -4.58 18.13 -0.17
N GLY A 149 -3.91 17.35 -1.02
CA GLY A 149 -4.37 17.08 -2.39
C GLY A 149 -5.39 15.94 -2.51
N ILE A 150 -5.48 15.07 -1.50
CA ILE A 150 -6.30 13.84 -1.54
C ILE A 150 -7.61 13.99 -0.83
N THR A 151 -7.65 14.74 0.28
CA THR A 151 -8.90 15.00 1.02
C THR A 151 -9.96 15.63 0.14
N SER A 152 -9.58 16.37 -0.90
CA SER A 152 -10.47 16.99 -1.88
C SER A 152 -10.85 16.08 -3.05
N LYS A 153 -10.11 14.99 -3.28
CA LYS A 153 -10.25 14.13 -4.48
C LYS A 153 -10.77 12.72 -4.19
N PHE A 154 -10.58 12.20 -2.97
CA PHE A 154 -10.85 10.80 -2.65
C PHE A 154 -11.74 10.64 -1.43
N ASN A 155 -12.74 9.75 -1.55
CA ASN A 155 -13.74 9.53 -0.51
C ASN A 155 -13.27 8.55 0.58
N TYR A 156 -12.30 7.69 0.26
CA TYR A 156 -11.88 6.59 1.14
C TYR A 156 -10.37 6.44 1.14
N TYR A 157 -9.71 6.97 2.17
CA TYR A 157 -8.27 6.81 2.32
C TYR A 157 -7.85 6.60 3.78
N SER A 158 -6.70 5.98 3.98
CA SER A 158 -6.04 5.91 5.28
C SER A 158 -4.53 5.96 5.12
N VAL A 159 -3.85 6.64 6.05
CA VAL A 159 -2.40 6.61 6.16
C VAL A 159 -2.02 5.89 7.44
N LYS A 160 -1.14 4.90 7.34
CA LYS A 160 -0.64 4.13 8.48
C LYS A 160 0.88 4.21 8.51
N TYR A 161 1.41 4.41 9.70
CA TYR A 161 2.85 4.49 9.96
C TYR A 161 3.27 3.28 10.77
N GLN A 162 4.25 2.52 10.27
CA GLN A 162 4.89 1.45 11.02
C GLN A 162 6.28 1.91 11.44
N VAL A 163 6.50 1.96 12.75
CA VAL A 163 7.84 2.21 13.31
C VAL A 163 8.54 0.87 13.46
N HIS A 164 9.69 0.73 12.81
CA HIS A 164 10.62 -0.38 12.98
C HIS A 164 11.86 0.14 13.66
N TYR A 165 12.00 -0.10 14.96
CA TYR A 165 13.23 0.21 15.67
C TYR A 165 14.39 -0.52 14.99
N SER A 166 15.39 0.22 14.53
CA SER A 166 16.60 -0.37 13.94
C SER A 166 17.27 -1.28 14.96
N LYS A 167 17.16 -2.59 14.72
CA LYS A 167 18.00 -3.69 15.21
C LYS A 167 18.55 -3.54 16.64
N GLN A 168 17.86 -4.17 17.59
CA GLN A 168 18.53 -4.93 18.66
C GLN A 168 18.92 -6.35 18.20
N PHE A 169 18.70 -6.70 16.91
CA PHE A 169 19.12 -7.96 16.32
C PHE A 169 19.70 -7.72 14.92
N GLY A 170 21.02 -7.82 14.83
CA GLY A 170 21.77 -7.79 13.58
C GLY A 170 21.30 -8.88 12.63
N ILE A 171 20.99 -8.49 11.39
CA ILE A 171 20.94 -9.38 10.23
C ILE A 171 21.49 -8.57 9.06
N CYS A 172 22.55 -9.10 8.45
CA CYS A 172 23.43 -8.50 7.44
C CYS A 172 22.74 -7.61 6.39
#